data_AF-A0A329LH23-F1
#
_entry.id   AF-A0A329LH23-F1
#
_cell.length_a   1.000
_cell.length_b   1.000
_cell.length_c   1.000
_cell.angle_alpha   90.00
_cell.angle_beta   90.00
_cell.angle_gamma   90.00
#
_symmetry.space_group_name_H-M   'P 1'
#
loop_
_entity.id
_entity.type
_entity.pdbx_description
1 polymer ?
#
loop_
_entity_poly.entity_id
_entity_poly.type
_entity_poly.pdbx_seq_one_letter_code
_entity_poly.pdbx_strand_id
1 'polypeptide(L)' 'MEKYVGQTVTIIYQDKSGAFSKRRVRVLAVDGGRIKAYCYSARGPRLFLAERIMAVQPAA' A
#
# COMPACT_ATOMS: atom_id res chain seq x y z
N MET A 1 -8.47 4.14 -0.88
CA MET A 1 -7.83 3.13 0.01
C MET A 1 -8.58 2.91 1.31
N GLU A 2 -9.39 3.87 1.78
CA GLU A 2 -10.17 3.78 3.02
C GLU A 2 -11.02 2.50 3.12
N LYS A 3 -11.70 2.12 2.02
CA LYS A 3 -12.49 0.88 1.96
C LYS A 3 -11.71 -0.43 2.21
N TYR A 4 -10.37 -0.38 2.21
CA TYR A 4 -9.50 -1.53 2.46
C TYR A 4 -8.87 -1.53 3.85
N VAL A 5 -9.20 -0.58 4.73
CA VAL A 5 -8.69 -0.57 6.12
C VAL A 5 -9.04 -1.91 6.80
N GLY A 6 -8.04 -2.52 7.44
CA GLY A 6 -8.13 -3.84 8.04
C GLY A 6 -7.90 -5.01 7.08
N GLN A 7 -7.89 -4.76 5.77
CA GLN A 7 -7.75 -5.79 4.74
C GLN A 7 -6.31 -5.89 4.20
N THR A 8 -5.97 -7.07 3.70
CA THR A 8 -4.75 -7.29 2.95
C THR A 8 -5.03 -7.07 1.47
N VAL A 9 -4.20 -6.26 0.82
CA VAL A 9 -4.28 -5.96 -0.60
C VAL A 9 -2.92 -6.14 -1.24
N THR A 10 -2.92 -6.34 -2.56
CA THR A 10 -1.73 -6.20 -3.38
C THR A 10 -1.79 -4.89 -4.15
N ILE A 11 -0.75 -4.08 -4.05
CA ILE A 11 -0.62 -2.79 -4.74
C ILE A 11 0.52 -2.83 -5.75
N ILE A 12 0.40 -2.05 -6.82
CA ILE A 12 1.53 -1.63 -7.64
C ILE A 12 1.93 -0.23 -7.17
N TYR A 13 3.12 -0.10 -6.61
CA TYR A 13 3.63 1.13 -6.02
C TYR A 13 4.79 1.69 -6.82
N GLN A 14 4.71 2.96 -7.19
CA GLN A 14 5.79 3.71 -7.83
C GLN A 14 6.63 4.43 -6.78
N ASP A 15 7.96 4.23 -6.78
CA ASP A 15 8.85 4.97 -5.90
C ASP A 15 9.23 6.35 -6.46
N LYS A 16 10.12 7.08 -5.76
CA LYS A 16 10.58 8.42 -6.16
C LYS A 16 11.42 8.43 -7.45
N SER A 17 12.05 7.32 -7.80
CA SER A 17 12.81 7.16 -9.05
C SER A 17 11.94 6.76 -10.23
N GLY A 18 10.64 6.53 -10.00
CA GLY A 18 9.70 6.07 -11.03
C GLY A 18 9.64 4.55 -11.17
N ALA A 19 10.43 3.79 -10.39
CA ALA A 19 10.42 2.33 -10.44
C ALA A 19 9.15 1.76 -9.79
N PHE A 20 8.57 0.74 -10.43
CA PHE A 20 7.38 0.06 -9.95
C PHE A 20 7.71 -1.18 -9.14
N SER A 21 6.97 -1.40 -8.06
CA SER A 21 7.07 -2.60 -7.23
C SER A 21 5.69 -3.16 -6.90
N LYS A 22 5.54 -4.48 -7.00
CA LYS A 22 4.35 -5.19 -6.51
C LYS A 22 4.52 -5.44 -5.02
N ARG A 23 3.58 -4.96 -4.20
CA ARG A 23 3.66 -5.09 -2.73
C ARG A 23 2.38 -5.66 -2.18
N ARG A 24 2.50 -6.70 -1.35
CA ARG A 24 1.41 -7.18 -0.49
C ARG A 24 1.46 -6.39 0.82
N VAL A 25 0.35 -5.78 1.20
CA VAL A 25 0.27 -4.92 2.39
C VAL A 25 -1.05 -5.12 3.12
N ARG A 26 -1.04 -5.06 4.45
CA ARG A 26 -2.26 -4.95 5.27
C ARG A 26 -2.48 -3.48 5.60
N VAL A 27 -3.62 -2.91 5.16
CA VAL A 27 -3.92 -1.50 5.38
C VAL A 27 -4.34 -1.31 6.83
N LEU A 28 -3.63 -0.43 7.54
CA LEU A 28 -3.88 -0.15 8.96
C LEU A 28 -4.69 1.14 9.14
N ALA A 29 -4.34 2.19 8.39
CA ALA A 29 -5.06 3.45 8.40
C ALA A 29 -4.80 4.22 7.10
N VAL A 30 -5.73 5.11 6.77
CA VAL A 30 -5.61 6.06 5.66
C VAL A 30 -5.91 7.45 6.21
N ASP A 31 -5.01 8.38 5.96
CA ASP A 31 -5.11 9.75 6.49
C ASP A 31 -4.44 10.72 5.51
N GLY A 32 -5.19 11.71 5.00
CA GLY A 32 -4.65 12.77 4.15
C GLY A 32 -3.80 12.28 2.97
N GLY A 33 -4.24 11.22 2.28
CA GLY A 33 -3.51 10.63 1.15
C GLY A 33 -2.30 9.77 1.55
N ARG A 34 -2.03 9.60 2.85
CA ARG A 34 -1.03 8.66 3.37
C ARG A 34 -1.70 7.38 3.81
N ILE A 35 -1.04 6.26 3.57
CA ILE A 35 -1.51 4.92 3.90
C ILE A 35 -0.51 4.30 4.85
N LYS A 36 -0.90 4.12 6.11
CA LYS A 36 -0.17 3.31 7.08
C LYS A 36 -0.51 1.86 6.79
N ALA A 37 0.48 1.04 6.49
CA ALA A 37 0.27 -0.37 6.21
C ALA A 37 1.40 -1.25 6.74
N TYR A 38 1.09 -2.48 7.12
CA TYR A 38 2.13 -3.49 7.32
C TYR A 38 2.53 -4.06 5.96
N CYS A 39 3.78 -3.88 5.56
CA CYS A 39 4.30 -4.38 4.29
C CYS A 39 4.96 -5.75 4.48
N TYR A 40 4.40 -6.78 3.85
CA TYR A 40 4.89 -8.15 3.99
C TYR A 40 6.28 -8.34 3.39
N SER A 41 6.59 -7.65 2.28
CA SER A 41 7.93 -7.69 1.66
C SER A 41 9.01 -7.07 2.55
N ALA A 42 8.65 -6.06 3.35
CA ALA A 42 9.57 -5.39 4.27
C ALA A 42 9.49 -5.97 5.71
N ARG A 43 8.55 -6.89 5.97
CA ARG A 43 8.25 -7.46 7.29
C ARG A 43 8.07 -6.40 8.39
N GLY A 44 7.37 -5.30 8.07
CA GLY A 44 7.21 -4.19 9.00
C GLY A 44 6.25 -3.09 8.53
N PRO A 45 5.95 -2.11 9.41
CA PRO A 45 5.10 -0.98 9.08
C PRO A 45 5.78 -0.06 8.06
N ARG A 46 4.99 0.46 7.11
CA ARG A 46 5.44 1.41 6.10
C ARG A 46 4.34 2.41 5.75
N LEU A 47 4.78 3.63 5.44
CA LEU A 47 3.92 4.66 4.87
C LEU A 47 4.01 4.62 3.34
N PHE A 48 2.85 4.61 2.70
CA PHE A 48 2.71 4.77 1.26
C PHE A 48 1.93 6.04 0.96
N LEU A 49 2.25 6.68 -0.16
CA LEU A 49 1.47 7.79 -0.68
C LEU A 49 0.42 7.22 -1.63
N ALA A 50 -0.85 7.58 -1.44
CA ALA A 50 -1.97 7.09 -2.23
C ALA A 50 -1.82 7.47 -3.71
N GLU A 51 -1.32 8.68 -4.00
CA GLU A 51 -1.05 9.17 -5.36
C GLU A 51 -0.03 8.30 -6.13
N ARG A 52 0.76 7.48 -5.42
CA ARG A 52 1.80 6.62 -6.00
C ARG A 52 1.39 5.15 -6.10
N ILE A 53 0.12 4.84 -5.79
CA ILE A 53 -0.46 3.52 -5.99
C ILE A 53 -1.13 3.51 -7.36
N MET A 54 -0.53 2.79 -8.31
CA MET A 54 -1.02 2.71 -9.70
C MET A 54 -2.15 1.69 -9.87
N ALA A 55 -2.18 0.67 -9.02
CA ALA A 55 -3.22 -0.35 -9.02
C ALA A 55 -3.34 -0.98 -7.63
N VAL A 56 -4.55 -1.44 -7.31
CA VAL A 56 -4.86 -2.18 -6.08
C VAL A 56 -5.80 -3.34 -6.40
N GLN A 57 -5.53 -4.49 -5.80
CA GLN A 57 -6.43 -5.64 -5.80
C GLN A 57 -6.53 -6.25 -4.39
N PRO A 58 -7.71 -6.73 -3.95
CA PRO A 58 -7.82 -7.54 -2.75
C PRO A 58 -6.85 -8.72 -2.79
N ALA A 59 -6.20 -9.04 -1.67
CA ALA A 59 -5.53 -10.32 -1.56
C ALA A 59 -6.60 -11.39 -1.32
N ALA A 60 -6.64 -12.41 -2.18
CA ALA A 60 -7.43 -13.62 -1.96
C ALA A 60 -6.93 -14.36 -0.72
#